data_AF-A0A429I7M4-F1
#
_entry.id   AF-A0A429I7M4-F1
#
_cell.length_a   1.000
_cell.length_b   1.000
_cell.length_c   1.000
_cell.angle_alpha   90.00
_cell.angle_beta   90.00
_cell.angle_gamma   90.00
#
_symmetry.space_group_name_H-M   'P 1'
#
loop_
_entity.id
_entity.type
_entity.pdbx_description
1 polymer ?
#
loop_
_entity_poly.entity_id
_entity_poly.type
_entity_poly.pdbx_seq_one_letter_code
_entity_poly.pdbx_strand_id
1 'polypeptide(L)' 'MNDVLRALSDIGLDAALLDEAGPDVRLRAELGLDSVETTDLQLELKKRFGVEIDLWDQEDYTLGQLAERIAPAGSPS' A
#
# COMPACT_ATOMS: atom_id res chain seq x y z
N MET A 1 3.41 -8.41 -0.85
CA MET A 1 2.85 -7.75 -2.05
C MET A 1 1.34 -7.96 -2.14
N ASN A 2 0.86 -9.20 -2.24
CA ASN A 2 -0.59 -9.49 -2.35
C ASN A 2 -1.45 -8.83 -1.27
N ASP A 3 -0.95 -8.76 -0.03
CA ASP A 3 -1.67 -8.12 1.07
C ASP A 3 -1.85 -6.61 0.89
N VAL A 4 -0.87 -5.93 0.28
CA VAL A 4 -0.97 -4.50 -0.08
C VAL A 4 -1.98 -4.29 -1.19
N LEU A 5 -1.90 -5.09 -2.26
CA LEU A 5 -2.85 -5.02 -3.38
C LEU A 5 -4.28 -5.27 -2.91
N ARG A 6 -4.48 -6.21 -1.98
CA ARG A 6 -5.79 -6.45 -1.37
C ARG A 6 -6.27 -5.23 -0.58
N ALA A 7 -5.42 -4.63 0.26
CA ALA A 7 -5.78 -3.42 1.00
C ALA A 7 -6.17 -2.26 0.06
N LEU A 8 -5.46 -2.09 -1.06
CA LEU A 8 -5.78 -1.09 -2.09
C LEU A 8 -7.13 -1.38 -2.76
N SER A 9 -7.40 -2.64 -3.12
CA SER A 9 -8.69 -3.02 -3.69
C SER A 9 -9.85 -2.78 -2.72
N ASP A 10 -9.64 -3.02 -1.42
CA ASP A 10 -10.66 -2.84 -0.40
C ASP A 10 -11.01 -1.37 -0.11
N ILE A 11 -10.11 -0.44 -0.42
CA ILE A 11 -10.40 1.01 -0.37
C ILE A 11 -10.95 1.55 -1.71
N GLY A 12 -11.13 0.69 -2.71
CA GLY A 12 -11.84 1.02 -3.95
C GLY A 12 -10.97 1.19 -5.20
N LEU A 13 -9.67 0.89 -5.15
CA LEU A 13 -8.84 0.91 -6.37
C LEU A 13 -9.26 -0.20 -7.36
N ASP A 14 -9.20 0.14 -8.64
CA ASP A 14 -9.55 -0.78 -9.73
C ASP A 14 -8.63 -2.02 -9.72
N ALA A 15 -9.22 -3.20 -9.68
CA ALA A 15 -8.51 -4.46 -9.71
C ALA A 15 -7.67 -4.63 -11.00
N ALA A 16 -8.14 -4.12 -12.14
CA ALA A 16 -7.40 -4.19 -13.40
C ALA A 16 -6.10 -3.34 -13.35
N LEU A 17 -6.14 -2.19 -12.68
CA LEU A 17 -4.96 -1.37 -12.44
C LEU A 17 -3.95 -2.09 -11.52
N LEU A 18 -4.46 -2.77 -10.48
CA LEU A 18 -3.64 -3.47 -9.50
C LEU A 18 -3.01 -4.76 -10.05
N ASP A 19 -3.67 -5.44 -10.99
CA ASP A 19 -3.15 -6.66 -11.62
C ASP A 19 -1.90 -6.41 -12.47
N GLU A 20 -1.76 -5.20 -13.03
CA GLU A 20 -0.58 -4.78 -13.80
C GLU A 20 0.51 -4.12 -12.92
N ALA A 21 0.24 -3.88 -11.65
CA ALA A 21 1.12 -3.11 -10.77
C ALA A 21 2.31 -3.94 -10.26
N GLY A 22 3.53 -3.46 -10.55
CA GLY A 22 4.79 -4.03 -10.06
C GLY A 22 5.25 -3.46 -8.71
N PRO A 23 6.31 -4.03 -8.11
CA PRO A 23 6.82 -3.60 -6.80
C PRO A 23 7.36 -2.17 -6.77
N ASP A 24 7.80 -1.64 -7.91
CA ASP A 24 8.38 -0.30 -8.01
C ASP A 24 7.32 0.79 -8.22
N VAL A 25 6.07 0.41 -8.46
CA VAL A 25 4.95 1.34 -8.68
C VAL A 25 4.70 2.14 -7.41
N ARG A 26 4.61 3.46 -7.56
CA ARG A 26 4.40 4.44 -6.50
C ARG A 26 2.93 4.72 -6.23
N LEU A 27 2.57 4.85 -4.95
CA LEU A 27 1.19 5.06 -4.51
C LEU A 27 0.58 6.35 -5.07
N ARG A 28 1.24 7.50 -4.93
CA ARG A 28 0.64 8.78 -5.34
C ARG A 28 1.00 9.16 -6.76
N ALA A 29 2.25 8.99 -7.15
CA ALA A 29 2.75 9.42 -8.45
C ALA A 29 2.25 8.54 -9.62
N GLU A 30 2.00 7.25 -9.37
CA GLU A 30 1.65 6.30 -10.44
C GLU A 30 0.26 5.69 -10.26
N LEU A 31 -0.10 5.23 -9.05
CA LEU A 31 -1.48 4.78 -8.78
C LEU A 31 -2.45 5.94 -8.56
N GLY A 32 -1.94 7.16 -8.37
CA GLY A 32 -2.77 8.36 -8.28
C GLY A 32 -3.56 8.47 -6.99
N LEU A 33 -3.15 7.79 -5.91
CA LEU A 33 -3.88 7.84 -4.64
C LEU A 33 -4.07 9.29 -4.19
N ASP A 34 -5.32 9.67 -3.99
CA ASP A 34 -5.66 10.97 -3.44
C ASP A 34 -5.48 10.99 -1.92
N SER A 35 -5.80 12.14 -1.29
CA SER A 35 -5.59 12.27 0.15
C SER A 35 -6.51 11.41 1.01
N VAL A 36 -7.72 11.15 0.53
CA VAL A 36 -8.71 10.31 1.20
C VAL A 36 -8.29 8.86 1.08
N GLU A 37 -7.97 8.39 -0.12
CA GLU A 37 -7.50 7.03 -0.39
C GLU A 37 -6.20 6.72 0.35
N THR A 38 -5.27 7.67 0.40
CA THR A 38 -4.03 7.54 1.20
C THR A 38 -4.35 7.37 2.67
N THR A 39 -5.32 8.13 3.20
CA THR A 39 -5.74 8.02 4.60
C THR A 39 -6.42 6.69 4.88
N ASP A 40 -7.31 6.25 3.99
CA ASP A 40 -8.03 4.98 4.11
C ASP A 40 -7.08 3.79 4.05
N LEU A 41 -6.04 3.86 3.20
CA LEU A 41 -4.99 2.86 3.17
C LEU A 41 -4.28 2.76 4.53
N GLN A 42 -3.85 3.88 5.11
CA GLN A 42 -3.19 3.86 6.44
C GLN A 42 -4.08 3.21 7.51
N LEU A 43 -5.37 3.54 7.52
CA LEU A 43 -6.33 2.98 8.46
C LEU A 43 -6.48 1.47 8.26
N GLU A 44 -6.55 1.01 7.03
CA GLU A 44 -6.73 -0.41 6.74
C GLU A 44 -5.46 -1.23 7.02
N LEU A 45 -4.28 -0.68 6.77
CA LEU A 45 -3.01 -1.30 7.15
C LEU A 45 -2.86 -1.40 8.68
N LYS A 46 -3.22 -0.34 9.41
CA LYS A 46 -3.24 -0.35 10.88
C LYS A 46 -4.21 -1.40 11.41
N LYS A 47 -5.42 -1.46 10.86
CA LYS A 47 -6.47 -2.39 11.28
C LYS A 47 -6.11 -3.85 11.02
N ARG A 48 -5.46 -4.17 9.90
CA ARG A 48 -5.14 -5.55 9.49
C ARG A 48 -3.82 -6.06 10.06
N PHE A 49 -2.80 -5.22 10.02
CA PHE A 49 -1.42 -5.64 10.29
C PHE A 49 -0.87 -5.02 11.58
N GLY A 50 -1.60 -4.10 12.22
CA GLY A 50 -1.12 -3.36 13.39
C GLY A 50 -0.01 -2.36 13.06
N VAL A 51 0.16 -2.03 11.79
CA VAL A 51 1.25 -1.18 11.29
C VAL A 51 0.78 0.27 11.20
N GLU A 52 1.46 1.16 11.94
CA GLU A 52 1.29 2.61 11.81
C GLU A 52 2.36 3.15 10.85
N ILE A 53 1.91 3.67 9.71
CA ILE A 53 2.75 4.33 8.70
C ILE A 53 2.12 5.68 8.40
N ASP A 54 2.96 6.71 8.29
CA ASP A 54 2.60 7.99 7.71
C ASP A 54 2.96 7.98 6.22
N LEU A 55 1.98 7.79 5.34
CA LEU A 55 2.17 7.79 3.89
C LEU A 55 2.42 9.20 3.32
N TRP A 56 2.40 10.23 4.17
CA TRP A 56 2.76 11.60 3.81
C TRP A 56 4.18 12.00 4.23
N ASP A 57 4.87 11.20 5.06
CA ASP A 57 6.18 11.56 5.61
C ASP A 57 7.33 11.46 4.58
N GLN A 58 7.17 10.60 3.56
CA GLN A 58 8.06 10.45 2.42
C GLN A 58 7.50 11.14 1.17
N GLU A 59 8.37 11.35 0.17
CA GLU A 59 7.95 11.83 -1.15
C GLU A 59 6.97 10.87 -1.85
N ASP A 60 7.13 9.56 -1.73
CA ASP A 60 6.16 8.54 -2.13
C ASP A 60 6.61 7.15 -1.68
N TYR A 61 5.66 6.25 -1.46
CA TYR A 61 5.95 4.85 -1.18
C TYR A 61 5.74 4.01 -2.44
N THR A 62 6.60 3.01 -2.65
CA THR A 62 6.32 1.96 -3.62
C THR A 62 5.50 0.83 -2.99
N LEU A 63 4.81 0.06 -3.83
CA LEU A 63 4.12 -1.15 -3.38
C LEU A 63 5.06 -2.15 -2.69
N GLY A 64 6.30 -2.24 -3.16
CA GLY A 64 7.35 -3.10 -2.58
C GLY A 64 7.73 -2.66 -1.17
N GLN A 65 8.01 -1.36 -1.00
CA GLN A 65 8.33 -0.80 0.32
C GLN A 65 7.18 -1.00 1.30
N LEU A 66 5.95 -0.79 0.84
CA LEU A 66 4.77 -0.99 1.69
C LEU A 66 4.60 -2.47 2.06
N ALA A 67 4.86 -3.39 1.12
CA ALA A 67 4.80 -4.82 1.36
C ALA A 67 5.84 -5.28 2.39
N GLU A 68 7.05 -4.74 2.35
CA GLU A 68 8.09 -5.00 3.36
C GLU A 68 7.68 -4.52 4.75
N ARG A 69 7.02 -3.35 4.83
CA ARG A 69 6.58 -2.79 6.12
C ARG A 69 5.49 -3.61 6.79
N ILE A 70 4.63 -4.27 6.01
CA ILE A 70 3.55 -5.11 6.55
C ILE A 70 3.91 -6.58 6.64
N ALA A 71 5.09 -6.98 6.15
CA ALA A 71 5.57 -8.34 6.29
C ALA A 71 5.78 -8.66 7.78
N PRO A 72 5.38 -9.85 8.25
CA PRO A 72 5.65 -10.26 9.62
C PRO A 72 7.16 -10.25 9.87
N ALA A 73 7.57 -9.74 11.03
CA ALA A 73 8.97 -9.72 11.47
C ALA A 73 9.50 -11.17 11.54
N GLY A 74 10.12 -11.65 10.46
CA GLY A 74 10.63 -13.02 10.37
C GLY A 74 10.43 -13.74 9.03
N SER A 75 9.81 -13.13 8.01
CA SER A 75 9.82 -13.70 6.66
C SER A 75 11.03 -13.17 5.86
N PRO A 76 12.10 -13.96 5.67
CA PRO A 76 13.12 -13.62 4.70
C PRO A 76 12.52 -13.70 3.29
N SER A 77 12.61 -12.59 2.55
CA SER A 77 12.36 -12.53 1.10
C SER A 77 13.34 -13.39 0.33
#